data_AF-A0A948XGB8-F1
#
_entry.id   AF-A0A948XGB8-F1
#
_cell.length_a   1.000
_cell.length_b   1.000
_cell.length_c   1.000
_cell.angle_alpha   90.00
_cell.angle_beta   90.00
_cell.angle_gamma   90.00
#
_symmetry.space_group_name_H-M   'P 1'
#
loop_
_entity.id
_entity.type
_entity.pdbx_description
1 polymer ?
#
loop_
_entity_poly.entity_id
_entity_poly.type
_entity_poly.pdbx_seq_one_letter_code
_entity_poly.pdbx_strand_id
1 'polypeptide(L)'
;MSKPKDDFKLAYAISLVGQLGFYIVVPLIISILAGRYFDKKIFSGEYILTLIFPLLAGIFSIWQIYKLILPLMEDNGKGKE
;
A
#
# COMPACT_ATOMS: atom_id res chain seq x y z
N MET A 1 1.06 -7.80 35.03
CA MET A 1 2.17 -6.87 34.73
C MET A 1 2.72 -7.25 33.38
N SER A 2 2.15 -6.68 32.31
CA SER A 2 2.53 -6.96 30.92
C SER A 2 3.96 -6.47 30.70
N LYS A 3 4.83 -7.32 30.14
CA LYS A 3 6.23 -6.94 29.91
C LYS A 3 6.27 -5.90 28.78
N PRO A 4 6.90 -4.73 28.97
CA PRO A 4 6.90 -3.63 28.00
C PRO A 4 7.44 -3.99 26.61
N LYS A 5 8.20 -5.10 26.48
CA LYS A 5 8.68 -5.63 25.21
C LYS A 5 7.58 -6.21 24.32
N ASP A 6 6.54 -6.80 24.91
CA ASP A 6 5.48 -7.47 24.15
C ASP A 6 4.47 -6.45 23.61
N ASP A 7 4.18 -5.42 24.41
CA ASP A 7 3.34 -4.28 24.00
C ASP A 7 4.00 -3.48 22.86
N PHE A 8 5.33 -3.32 22.89
CA PHE A 8 6.07 -2.64 21.81
C PHE A 8 6.02 -3.42 20.49
N LYS A 9 6.16 -4.75 20.53
CA LYS A 9 6.05 -5.60 19.32
C LYS A 9 4.64 -5.58 18.73
N LEU A 10 3.62 -5.58 19.59
CA LEU A 10 2.22 -5.55 19.17
C LEU A 10 1.86 -4.20 18.56
N ALA A 11 2.25 -3.09 19.19
CA ALA A 11 2.08 -1.75 18.65
C ALA A 11 2.84 -1.58 17.32
N TYR A 12 4.06 -2.10 17.22
CA TYR A 12 4.85 -2.09 15.99
C TYR A 12 4.16 -2.88 14.87
N ALA A 13 3.68 -4.10 15.14
CA ALA A 13 2.96 -4.91 14.16
C ALA A 13 1.69 -4.21 13.66
N ILE A 14 0.92 -3.59 14.55
CA ILE A 14 -0.28 -2.82 14.18
C ILE A 14 0.10 -1.63 13.30
N SER A 15 1.16 -0.89 13.66
CA SER A 15 1.65 0.23 12.85
C SER A 15 2.07 -0.23 11.45
N LEU A 16 2.72 -1.38 11.34
CA LEU A 16 3.21 -1.92 10.08
C LEU A 16 2.05 -2.36 9.17
N VAL A 17 1.05 -3.05 9.72
CA VAL A 17 -0.18 -3.41 9.02
C VAL A 17 -0.94 -2.16 8.59
N GLY A 18 -1.03 -1.15 9.46
CA GLY A 18 -1.66 0.13 9.15
C GLY A 18 -0.97 0.86 7.99
N GLN A 19 0.36 0.91 7.99
CA GLN A 19 1.13 1.50 6.89
C GLN A 19 0.92 0.73 5.58
N LEU A 20 0.99 -0.60 5.60
CA LEU A 20 0.74 -1.42 4.41
C LEU A 20 -0.67 -1.20 3.86
N GLY A 21 -1.68 -1.18 4.73
CA GLY A 21 -3.06 -0.86 4.35
C GLY A 21 -3.18 0.53 3.73
N PHE A 22 -2.55 1.54 4.32
CA PHE A 22 -2.54 2.90 3.78
C PHE A 22 -1.88 2.96 2.39
N TYR A 23 -0.73 2.30 2.21
CA TYR A 23 -0.03 2.25 0.92
C TYR A 23 -0.81 1.57 -0.20
N ILE A 24 -1.77 0.69 0.11
CA ILE A 24 -2.64 0.06 -0.88
C ILE A 24 -3.90 0.90 -1.12
N VAL A 25 -4.59 1.24 -0.03
CA VAL A 25 -5.94 1.80 -0.09
C VAL A 25 -5.91 3.24 -0.62
N VAL A 26 -4.94 4.04 -0.19
CA VAL A 26 -4.88 5.46 -0.58
C VAL A 26 -4.64 5.65 -2.07
N PRO A 27 -3.63 5.01 -2.71
CA PRO A 27 -3.44 5.12 -4.14
C PRO A 27 -4.63 4.61 -4.94
N LEU A 28 -5.28 3.52 -4.51
CA LEU A 28 -6.47 2.98 -5.17
C LEU A 28 -7.63 3.98 -5.14
N ILE A 29 -7.97 4.55 -3.98
CA ILE A 29 -9.04 5.54 -3.86
C ILE A 29 -8.73 6.77 -4.72
N ILE A 30 -7.50 7.29 -4.65
CA ILE A 30 -7.09 8.44 -5.46
C ILE A 30 -7.21 8.13 -6.95
N SER A 31 -6.74 6.95 -7.39
CA SER A 31 -6.83 6.53 -8.79
C SER A 31 -8.27 6.37 -9.28
N ILE A 32 -9.17 5.82 -8.46
CA ILE A 32 -10.59 5.71 -8.83
C ILE A 32 -11.21 7.10 -8.98
N LEU A 33 -10.96 8.00 -8.03
CA LEU A 33 -11.48 9.36 -8.07
C LEU A 33 -10.92 10.15 -9.26
N ALA A 34 -9.62 10.02 -9.52
CA ALA A 34 -8.96 10.63 -10.67
C ALA A 34 -9.51 10.07 -11.98
N GLY A 35 -9.58 8.75 -12.12
CA GLY A 35 -10.13 8.08 -13.30
C GLY A 35 -11.55 8.54 -13.61
N ARG A 36 -12.43 8.61 -12.60
CA ARG A 36 -13.80 9.11 -12.76
C ARG A 36 -13.86 10.59 -13.14
N TYR A 37 -12.96 11.42 -12.59
CA TYR A 37 -12.88 12.84 -12.96
C TYR A 37 -12.43 13.03 -14.40
N PHE A 38 -11.43 12.28 -14.86
CA PHE A 38 -10.94 12.33 -16.24
C PHE A 38 -11.91 11.70 -17.24
N ASP A 39 -12.57 10.59 -16.90
CA ASP A 39 -13.60 9.97 -17.75
C ASP A 39 -14.77 10.93 -18.01
N LYS A 40 -15.20 11.67 -16.98
CA LYS A 40 -16.23 12.70 -17.12
C LYS A 40 -15.80 13.89 -17.98
N LYS A 41 -14.51 14.23 -17.97
CA LYS A 41 -13.99 15.45 -18.63
C LYS A 41 -13.51 15.20 -20.06
N ILE A 42 -13.02 14.00 -20.37
CA ILE A 42 -12.34 13.69 -21.64
C ILE A 42 -13.11 12.65 -22.47
N PHE A 43 -13.71 11.64 -21.83
CA PHE A 43 -14.26 10.46 -22.52
C PHE A 43 -15.80 10.38 -22.50
N SER A 44 -16.50 11.49 -22.21
CA SER A 44 -17.98 11.58 -22.24
C SER A 44 -18.71 10.43 -21.50
N GLY A 45 -18.10 9.89 -20.44
CA GLY A 45 -18.74 8.88 -19.59
C GLY A 45 -18.36 7.42 -19.89
N GLU A 46 -17.40 7.14 -20.76
CA GLU A 46 -16.80 5.81 -20.84
C GLU A 46 -15.92 5.55 -19.61
N TYR A 47 -16.13 4.44 -18.90
CA TYR A 47 -15.44 4.12 -17.63
C TYR A 47 -14.02 3.55 -17.81
N ILE A 48 -13.37 3.89 -18.92
CA ILE A 48 -12.11 3.27 -19.34
C ILE A 48 -10.97 3.69 -18.41
N LEU A 49 -10.83 4.98 -18.10
CA LEU A 49 -9.76 5.44 -17.19
C LEU A 49 -10.05 5.04 -15.75
N THR A 50 -11.33 4.99 -15.36
CA THR A 50 -11.75 4.51 -14.03
C THR A 50 -11.35 3.05 -13.79
N LEU A 51 -11.19 2.23 -14.84
CA LEU A 51 -10.70 0.85 -14.75
C LEU A 51 -9.17 0.75 -14.86
N ILE A 52 -8.53 1.59 -15.68
CA ILE A 52 -7.08 1.53 -15.91
C ILE A 52 -6.28 2.13 -14.75
N PHE A 53 -6.70 3.28 -14.21
CA PHE A 53 -5.99 3.96 -13.13
C PHE A 53 -5.84 3.11 -11.85
N PRO A 54 -6.86 2.35 -11.40
CA PRO A 54 -6.72 1.45 -10.26
C PRO A 54 -5.81 0.26 -10.54
N LEU A 55 -5.81 -0.27 -11.76
CA LEU A 55 -4.88 -1.34 -12.18
C LEU A 55 -3.42 -0.88 -12.06
N LEU A 56 -3.12 0.30 -12.59
CA LEU A 56 -1.78 0.90 -12.50
C LEU A 56 -1.39 1.21 -11.04
N ALA A 57 -2.32 1.75 -10.24
CA ALA A 57 -2.08 1.99 -8.83
C ALA A 57 -1.87 0.69 -8.03
N GLY A 58 -2.58 -0.38 -8.37
CA GLY A 58 -2.39 -1.70 -7.77
C GLY A 58 -0.99 -2.25 -8.04
N ILE A 59 -0.54 -2.21 -9.30
CA ILE A 59 0.83 -2.65 -9.68
C ILE A 59 1.88 -1.81 -8.94
N PHE A 60 1.71 -0.49 -8.91
CA PHE A 60 2.62 0.41 -8.21
C PHE A 60 2.65 0.16 -6.69
N SER A 61 1.49 -0.13 -6.09
CA SER A 61 1.38 -0.44 -4.67
C SER A 61 2.10 -1.75 -4.34
N ILE A 62 1.96 -2.79 -5.17
CA ILE A 62 2.70 -4.05 -5.01
C ILE A 62 4.21 -3.80 -5.05
N TRP A 63 4.68 -2.99 -5.99
CA TRP A 63 6.10 -2.66 -6.10
C TRP A 63 6.63 -1.88 -4.88
N GLN A 64 5.86 -0.93 -4.35
CA GLN A 64 6.22 -0.22 -3.11
C GLN A 64 6.29 -1.16 -1.91
N ILE A 65 5.30 -2.04 -1.76
CA ILE A 65 5.26 -3.02 -0.68
C ILE A 65 6.46 -3.96 -0.76
N TYR A 66 6.79 -4.44 -1.97
CA TYR A 66 7.97 -5.26 -2.18
C TYR A 66 9.24 -4.53 -1.72
N LYS A 67 9.41 -3.26 -2.10
CA LYS A 67 10.54 -2.44 -1.66
C LYS A 67 10.58 -2.20 -0.15
N LEU A 68 9.43 -2.15 0.51
CA LEU A 68 9.31 -1.99 1.96
C LEU A 68 9.64 -3.29 2.72
N ILE A 69 9.20 -4.43 2.20
CA ILE A 69 9.34 -5.74 2.83
C ILE A 69 10.73 -6.35 2.61
N LEU A 70 11.32 -6.16 1.42
CA LEU A 70 12.62 -6.71 1.06
C LEU A 70 13.73 -6.43 2.10
N PRO A 71 13.97 -5.17 2.53
CA PRO A 71 15.00 -4.88 3.54
C PRO A 71 14.66 -5.49 4.91
N LEU A 72 13.38 -5.62 5.27
CA LEU A 72 12.96 -6.28 6.51
C LEU A 72 13.23 -7.80 6.49
N MET A 73 13.21 -8.43 5.32
CA MET A 73 13.60 -9.83 5.15
C MET A 73 15.12 -10.01 5.15
N GLU A 74 15.86 -9.12 4.48
CA GLU A 74 17.33 -9.18 4.43
C GLU A 74 17.98 -8.93 5.81
N ASP A 75 17.44 -8.02 6.62
CA ASP A 75 17.94 -7.73 7.97
C ASP A 75 17.76 -8.93 8.93
N ASN A 76 16.66 -9.67 8.79
CA ASN A 76 16.44 -10.91 9.55
C ASN A 76 17.36 -12.08 9.13
N GLY A 77 17.98 -11.99 7.94
CA GLY A 77 18.91 -13.00 7.42
C GLY A 77 20.37 -12.82 7.88
N LYS A 78 20.78 -11.59 8.24
CA LYS A 78 22.18 -11.26 8.55
C LYS A 78 22.52 -11.19 10.05
N GLY A 79 21.57 -11.50 10.93
CA GLY A 79 21.79 -11.53 12.38
C GLY A 79 22.29 -12.88 12.94
N LYS A 80 22.74 -13.81 12.09
CA LYS A 80 23.24 -15.14 12.49
C LYS A 80 24.46 -15.55 11.67
N GLU A 81 25.53 -14.75 11.71
CA GLU A 81 26.89 -15.22 11.41
C GLU A 81 27.84 -14.69 12.49
#